data_AF-A0A497PI25-F1
#
_entry.id   AF-A0A497PI25-F1
#
_cell.length_a   1.000
_cell.length_b   1.000
_cell.length_c   1.000
_cell.angle_alpha   90.00
_cell.angle_beta   90.00
_cell.angle_gamma   90.00
#
_symmetry.space_group_name_H-M   'P 1'
#
loop_
_entity.id
_entity.type
_entity.pdbx_description
1 polymer ?
#
loop_
_entity_poly.entity_id
_entity_poly.type
_entity_poly.pdbx_seq_one_letter_code
_entity_poly.pdbx_strand_id
1 'polypeptide(L)'
;MDDLREKLRNMIVVEDISAIQIMSERTGLSEDDVRNVLHEMVEAGELSGHLTPDGSRFFRDGIPPPPATKGPDEEPPEFMKYDTRPGRIVATIGLIMVVGSLVGRVIASGSVAAENVAYIILFAGLVVLMAGCYQIGRRPTP
;
A
#
# COMPACT_ATOMS: atom_id res chain seq x y z
N MET A 1 35.49 24.70 5.95
CA MET A 1 35.11 24.43 4.55
C MET A 1 35.77 23.12 4.09
N ASP A 2 37.08 22.96 4.25
CA ASP A 2 37.80 21.72 3.86
C ASP A 2 37.29 20.45 4.56
N ASP A 3 37.03 20.50 5.87
CA ASP A 3 36.53 19.35 6.65
C ASP A 3 35.15 18.84 6.15
N LEU A 4 34.30 19.74 5.67
CA LEU A 4 32.99 19.40 5.10
C LEU A 4 33.14 18.70 3.73
N ARG A 5 34.03 19.22 2.88
CA ARG A 5 34.31 18.64 1.55
C ARG A 5 34.95 17.26 1.68
N GLU A 6 35.85 17.09 2.64
CA GLU A 6 36.45 15.79 2.94
C GLU A 6 35.41 14.80 3.47
N LYS A 7 34.50 15.24 4.35
CA LYS A 7 33.40 14.42 4.84
C LYS A 7 32.43 13.99 3.74
N LEU A 8 32.04 14.89 2.84
CA LEU A 8 31.20 14.58 1.66
C LEU A 8 31.90 13.63 0.70
N ARG A 9 33.18 13.85 0.42
CA ARG A 9 34.01 12.95 -0.39
C ARG A 9 34.05 11.55 0.23
N ASN A 10 34.26 11.45 1.54
CA ASN A 10 34.32 10.17 2.24
C ASN A 10 32.98 9.41 2.17
N MET A 11 31.86 10.11 2.38
CA MET A 11 30.53 9.53 2.25
C MET A 11 30.25 8.98 0.83
N ILE A 12 30.72 9.67 -0.21
CA ILE A 12 30.52 9.24 -1.60
C ILE A 12 31.49 8.11 -2.01
N VAL A 13 32.77 8.22 -1.64
CA VAL A 13 33.83 7.32 -2.14
C VAL A 13 33.96 6.05 -1.31
N VAL A 14 33.85 6.17 0.02
CA VAL A 14 34.09 5.08 0.96
C VAL A 14 32.78 4.42 1.39
N GLU A 15 31.75 5.22 1.68
CA GLU A 15 30.47 4.71 2.17
C GLU A 15 29.42 4.46 1.07
N ASP A 16 29.74 4.79 -0.19
CA ASP A 16 28.88 4.62 -1.37
C ASP A 16 27.46 5.23 -1.21
N ILE A 17 27.38 6.36 -0.50
CA ILE A 17 26.12 7.09 -0.30
C ILE A 17 25.86 7.93 -1.53
N SER A 18 24.75 7.66 -2.23
CA SER A 18 24.32 8.44 -3.40
C SER A 18 23.18 9.42 -3.09
N ALA A 19 22.46 9.26 -1.98
CA ALA A 19 21.27 10.05 -1.68
C ALA A 19 21.62 11.38 -1.00
N ILE A 20 21.18 12.50 -1.59
CA ILE A 20 21.44 13.86 -1.07
C ILE A 20 20.79 14.08 0.28
N GLN A 21 19.58 13.53 0.50
CA GLN A 21 18.89 13.60 1.78
C GLN A 21 19.73 13.01 2.93
N ILE A 22 20.35 11.84 2.71
CA ILE A 22 21.20 11.19 3.73
C ILE A 22 22.45 12.03 4.01
N MET A 23 23.03 12.64 2.96
CA MET A 23 24.17 13.55 3.13
C MET A 23 23.79 14.81 3.91
N SER A 24 22.61 15.39 3.62
CA SER A 24 22.05 16.54 4.34
C SER A 24 21.87 16.23 5.82
N GLU A 25 21.25 15.10 6.16
CA GLU A 25 21.04 14.66 7.54
C GLU A 25 22.37 14.47 8.31
N ARG A 26 23.39 13.90 7.66
CA ARG A 26 24.69 13.62 8.30
C ARG A 26 25.63 14.82 8.38
N THR A 27 25.47 15.79 7.49
CA THR A 27 26.25 17.04 7.48
C THR A 27 25.57 18.15 8.25
N GLY A 28 24.26 18.06 8.50
CA GLY A 28 23.46 19.10 9.12
C GLY A 28 23.19 20.30 8.19
N LEU A 29 23.45 20.14 6.90
CA LEU A 29 23.22 21.17 5.87
C LEU A 29 21.89 20.96 5.18
N SER A 30 21.34 22.00 4.57
CA SER A 30 20.18 21.85 3.70
C SER A 30 20.54 21.05 2.44
N GLU A 31 19.57 20.38 1.83
CA GLU A 31 19.79 19.66 0.56
C GLU A 31 20.24 20.58 -0.57
N ASP A 32 19.84 21.85 -0.56
CA ASP A 32 20.31 22.87 -1.51
C ASP A 32 21.80 23.18 -1.30
N ASP A 33 22.24 23.33 -0.05
CA ASP A 33 23.65 23.61 0.27
C ASP A 33 24.54 22.41 -0.09
N VAL A 34 24.09 21.18 0.19
CA VAL A 34 24.82 19.96 -0.21
C VAL A 34 24.95 19.91 -1.73
N ARG A 35 23.89 20.22 -2.48
CA ARG A 35 23.93 20.28 -3.95
C ARG A 35 24.94 21.31 -4.45
N ASN A 36 24.94 22.50 -3.87
CA ASN A 36 25.88 23.57 -4.23
C ASN A 36 27.33 23.14 -3.98
N VAL A 37 27.62 22.56 -2.81
CA VAL A 37 28.97 22.09 -2.47
C VAL A 37 29.41 20.95 -3.40
N LEU A 38 28.51 20.02 -3.75
CA LEU A 38 28.83 18.96 -4.70
C LEU A 38 29.09 19.50 -6.11
N HIS A 39 28.31 20.48 -6.56
CA HIS A 39 28.57 21.16 -7.83
C HIS A 39 29.94 21.83 -7.84
N GLU A 40 30.29 22.57 -6.79
CA GLU A 40 31.62 23.18 -6.65
C GLU A 40 32.75 22.15 -6.66
N MET A 41 32.56 21.01 -6.00
CA MET A 41 33.55 19.93 -5.95
C MET A 41 33.71 19.23 -7.31
N VAL A 42 32.65 19.12 -8.10
CA VAL A 42 32.73 18.60 -9.48
C VAL A 42 33.44 19.61 -10.40
N GLU A 43 33.10 20.90 -10.30
CA GLU A 43 33.76 21.96 -11.08
C GLU A 43 35.25 22.10 -10.74
N ALA A 44 35.62 21.90 -9.47
CA ALA A 44 37.00 21.89 -9.01
C ALA A 44 37.78 20.62 -9.42
N GLY A 45 37.12 19.62 -10.02
CA GLY A 45 37.73 18.33 -10.36
C GLY A 45 38.05 17.45 -9.15
N GLU A 46 37.50 17.78 -7.99
CA GLU A 46 37.68 17.04 -6.74
C GLU A 46 36.84 15.74 -6.71
N LEU A 47 35.71 15.75 -7.40
CA LEU A 47 34.78 14.62 -7.57
C LEU A 47 34.41 14.46 -9.05
N SER A 48 34.25 13.22 -9.50
CA SER A 48 33.78 12.89 -10.86
C SER A 48 32.39 12.27 -10.78
N GLY A 49 31.36 12.99 -11.22
CA GLY A 49 29.98 12.52 -11.15
C GLY A 49 28.96 13.56 -11.57
N HIS A 50 27.69 13.17 -11.52
CA HIS A 50 26.57 14.02 -11.90
C HIS A 50 25.39 13.87 -10.92
N LEU A 51 24.64 14.95 -10.76
CA LEU A 51 23.36 14.95 -10.05
C LEU A 51 22.25 14.43 -10.95
N THR A 52 21.26 13.76 -10.36
CA THR A 52 20.04 13.39 -11.07
C THR A 52 19.19 14.61 -11.44
N PRO A 53 18.33 14.52 -12.47
CA PRO A 53 17.48 15.65 -12.90
C PRO A 53 16.53 16.17 -11.81
N ASP A 54 16.13 15.31 -10.88
CA ASP A 54 15.32 15.64 -9.71
C ASP A 54 16.15 16.19 -8.52
N GLY A 55 17.49 16.22 -8.65
CA GLY A 55 18.41 16.68 -7.61
C GLY A 55 18.48 15.77 -6.38
N SER A 56 17.86 14.59 -6.41
CA SER A 56 17.73 13.72 -5.23
C SER A 56 18.99 12.87 -4.97
N ARG A 57 19.81 12.62 -5.99
CA ARG A 57 20.98 11.73 -5.92
C ARG A 57 22.19 12.26 -6.67
N PHE A 58 23.37 11.92 -6.18
CA PHE A 58 24.66 12.11 -6.84
C PHE A 58 25.23 10.76 -7.27
N PHE A 59 25.56 10.62 -8.55
CA PHE A 59 26.16 9.40 -9.12
C PHE A 59 27.60 9.65 -9.53
N ARG A 60 28.52 8.79 -9.07
CA ARG A 60 29.94 8.86 -9.45
C ARG A 60 30.13 8.32 -10.87
N ASP A 61 30.83 9.06 -11.70
CA ASP A 61 31.18 8.61 -13.05
C ASP A 61 32.16 7.43 -12.99
N GLY A 62 31.94 6.41 -13.81
CA GLY A 62 32.80 5.22 -13.89
C GLY A 62 32.41 4.05 -12.99
N ILE A 63 31.40 4.19 -12.12
CA ILE A 63 30.70 3.04 -11.54
C ILE A 63 29.38 2.86 -12.30
N PRO A 64 29.13 1.71 -12.96
CA PRO A 64 27.79 1.43 -13.45
C PRO A 64 26.84 1.48 -12.25
N PRO A 65 25.66 2.14 -12.37
CA PRO A 65 24.71 2.19 -11.27
C PRO A 65 24.48 0.76 -10.76
N PRO A 66 24.52 0.51 -9.44
CA PRO A 66 24.21 -0.80 -8.92
C PRO A 66 22.87 -1.21 -9.51
N PRO A 67 22.75 -2.45 -10.06
CA PRO A 67 21.51 -2.90 -10.64
C PRO A 67 20.42 -2.65 -9.63
N ALA A 68 19.34 -1.98 -10.04
CA ALA A 68 18.22 -1.71 -9.16
C ALA A 68 17.86 -3.03 -8.48
N THR A 69 18.18 -3.13 -7.18
CA THR A 69 17.71 -4.23 -6.36
C THR A 69 16.21 -4.05 -6.41
N LYS A 70 15.54 -4.88 -7.22
CA LYS A 70 14.12 -5.13 -7.00
C LYS A 70 14.08 -5.49 -5.53
N GLY A 71 13.47 -4.61 -4.71
CA GLY A 71 13.19 -4.95 -3.33
C GLY A 71 12.57 -6.35 -3.33
N PRO A 72 12.83 -7.18 -2.30
CA PRO A 72 12.19 -8.50 -2.21
C PRO A 72 10.73 -8.28 -2.57
N ASP A 73 10.21 -8.98 -3.59
CA ASP A 73 8.85 -8.79 -4.07
C ASP A 73 7.97 -8.73 -2.84
N GLU A 74 7.55 -7.52 -2.44
CA GLU A 74 6.80 -7.32 -1.21
C GLU A 74 5.47 -7.96 -1.53
N GLU A 75 5.32 -9.23 -1.13
CA GLU A 75 4.06 -9.91 -1.29
C GLU A 75 3.02 -8.98 -0.67
N PRO A 76 2.01 -8.55 -1.45
CA PRO A 76 1.06 -7.57 -0.97
C PRO A 76 0.50 -8.11 0.35
N PRO A 77 0.51 -7.29 1.41
CA PRO A 77 0.26 -7.77 2.75
C PRO A 77 -1.09 -8.50 2.81
N GLU A 78 -1.20 -9.55 3.61
CA GLU A 78 -2.29 -10.55 3.52
C GLU A 78 -3.71 -9.95 3.54
N PHE A 79 -3.90 -8.75 4.14
CA PHE A 79 -5.16 -8.02 4.13
C PHE A 79 -5.60 -7.50 2.75
N MET A 80 -4.69 -7.42 1.77
CA MET A 80 -5.01 -7.16 0.35
C MET A 80 -5.41 -8.43 -0.41
N LYS A 81 -5.06 -9.63 0.10
CA LYS A 81 -5.38 -10.93 -0.51
C LYS A 81 -6.77 -11.47 -0.09
N TYR A 82 -7.48 -10.79 0.81
CA TYR A 82 -8.77 -11.26 1.33
C TYR A 82 -9.90 -11.19 0.28
N ASP A 83 -10.37 -12.34 -0.19
CA ASP A 83 -11.48 -12.44 -1.14
C ASP A 83 -12.85 -12.42 -0.42
N THR A 84 -13.66 -11.39 -0.70
CA THR A 84 -15.01 -11.23 -0.16
C THR A 84 -16.12 -11.84 -1.03
N ARG A 85 -15.78 -12.37 -2.22
CA ARG A 85 -16.75 -12.99 -3.14
C ARG A 85 -17.61 -14.08 -2.49
N PRO A 86 -17.08 -15.05 -1.73
CA PRO A 86 -17.93 -16.09 -1.12
C PRO A 86 -18.95 -15.50 -0.15
N GLY A 87 -18.53 -14.55 0.70
CA GLY A 87 -19.44 -13.87 1.63
C GLY A 87 -20.53 -13.07 0.90
N ARG A 88 -20.19 -12.40 -0.22
CA ARG A 88 -21.16 -11.67 -1.06
C ARG A 88 -22.21 -12.59 -1.69
N ILE A 89 -21.80 -13.77 -2.17
CA ILE A 89 -22.73 -14.75 -2.74
C ILE A 89 -23.72 -15.22 -1.67
N VAL A 90 -23.22 -15.60 -0.49
CA VAL A 90 -24.05 -16.06 0.63
C VAL A 90 -25.02 -14.95 1.08
N ALA A 91 -24.54 -13.72 1.23
CA ALA A 91 -25.39 -12.58 1.59
C ALA A 91 -26.48 -12.32 0.54
N THR A 92 -26.14 -12.44 -0.74
CA THR A 92 -27.12 -12.25 -1.83
C THR A 92 -28.21 -13.32 -1.81
N ILE A 93 -27.85 -14.59 -1.57
CA ILE A 93 -28.82 -15.68 -1.43
C ILE A 93 -29.77 -15.40 -0.25
N GLY A 94 -29.22 -15.03 0.91
CA GLY A 94 -30.03 -14.66 2.09
C GLY A 94 -30.97 -13.48 1.80
N LEU A 95 -30.49 -12.45 1.10
CA LEU A 95 -31.30 -11.30 0.70
C LEU A 95 -32.47 -11.72 -0.20
N ILE A 96 -32.23 -12.57 -1.21
CA ILE A 96 -33.28 -13.08 -2.11
C ILE A 96 -34.34 -13.85 -1.32
N MET A 97 -33.94 -14.68 -0.35
CA MET A 97 -34.88 -15.39 0.51
C MET A 97 -35.75 -14.43 1.35
N VAL A 98 -35.14 -13.39 1.92
CA VAL A 98 -35.87 -12.39 2.71
C VAL A 98 -36.85 -11.60 1.85
N VAL A 99 -36.41 -11.10 0.69
CA VAL A 99 -37.28 -10.36 -0.24
C VAL A 99 -38.40 -11.26 -0.77
N GLY A 100 -38.07 -12.48 -1.18
CA GLY A 100 -39.04 -13.45 -1.69
C GLY A 100 -40.09 -13.84 -0.64
N SER A 101 -39.69 -14.03 0.62
CA SER A 101 -40.62 -14.33 1.72
C SER A 101 -41.52 -13.13 2.08
N LEU A 102 -41.01 -11.90 2.04
CA LEU A 102 -41.80 -10.68 2.21
C LEU A 102 -42.87 -10.54 1.12
N VAL A 103 -42.49 -10.72 -0.15
CA VAL A 103 -43.43 -10.70 -1.27
C VAL A 103 -44.44 -11.85 -1.16
N GLY A 104 -43.97 -13.05 -0.86
CA GLY A 104 -44.82 -14.23 -0.67
C GLY A 104 -45.85 -14.05 0.45
N ARG A 105 -45.46 -13.40 1.56
CA ARG A 105 -46.37 -13.08 2.66
C ARG A 105 -47.49 -12.13 2.22
N VAL A 106 -47.19 -11.10 1.43
CA VAL A 106 -48.22 -10.15 0.95
C VAL A 106 -49.25 -10.88 0.08
N ILE A 107 -48.78 -11.78 -0.80
CA ILE A 107 -49.64 -12.57 -1.70
C ILE A 107 -50.46 -13.61 -0.93
N ALA A 108 -49.84 -14.27 0.07
CA ALA A 108 -50.47 -15.32 0.86
C ALA A 108 -51.32 -14.80 2.04
N SER A 109 -51.52 -13.48 2.13
CA SER A 109 -52.26 -12.85 3.21
C SER A 109 -53.68 -13.43 3.34
N GLY A 110 -54.02 -13.89 4.54
CA GLY A 110 -55.31 -14.53 4.83
C GLY A 110 -55.26 -16.05 5.04
N SER A 111 -54.12 -16.71 4.78
CA SER A 111 -53.89 -18.09 5.18
C SER A 111 -52.79 -18.18 6.23
N VAL A 112 -53.18 -18.46 7.48
CA VAL A 112 -52.25 -18.59 8.62
C VAL A 112 -51.14 -19.61 8.36
N ALA A 113 -51.47 -20.73 7.71
CA ALA A 113 -50.48 -21.76 7.38
C ALA A 113 -49.43 -21.25 6.39
N ALA A 114 -49.84 -20.52 5.35
CA ALA A 114 -48.92 -19.97 4.35
C ALA A 114 -48.08 -18.81 4.92
N GLU A 115 -48.67 -17.98 5.79
CA GLU A 115 -47.94 -16.92 6.50
C GLU A 115 -46.86 -17.51 7.42
N ASN A 116 -47.17 -18.58 8.15
CA ASN A 116 -46.18 -19.26 9.01
C ASN A 116 -45.00 -19.80 8.20
N VAL A 117 -45.25 -20.41 7.04
CA VAL A 117 -44.19 -20.87 6.14
C VAL A 117 -43.34 -19.70 5.64
N ALA A 118 -43.97 -18.59 5.25
CA ALA A 118 -43.25 -17.38 4.83
C ALA A 118 -42.35 -16.84 5.95
N TYR A 119 -42.81 -16.83 7.21
CA TYR A 119 -41.98 -16.42 8.35
C TYR A 119 -40.79 -17.35 8.59
N ILE A 120 -40.97 -18.68 8.47
CA ILE A 120 -39.87 -19.64 8.60
C ILE A 120 -38.79 -19.36 7.55
N ILE A 121 -39.20 -19.15 6.29
CA ILE A 121 -38.27 -18.83 5.20
C ILE A 121 -37.60 -17.48 5.43
N LEU A 122 -38.33 -16.49 5.96
CA LEU A 122 -37.79 -15.17 6.29
C LEU A 122 -36.70 -15.26 7.37
N PHE A 123 -36.95 -15.98 8.46
CA PHE A 123 -35.95 -16.18 9.51
C PHE A 123 -34.74 -16.95 9.03
N ALA A 124 -34.95 -18.01 8.24
CA ALA A 124 -33.85 -18.75 7.62
C ALA A 124 -33.02 -17.84 6.71
N GLY A 125 -33.67 -17.04 5.86
CA GLY A 125 -33.02 -16.07 4.98
C GLY A 125 -32.22 -15.02 5.77
N LEU A 126 -32.74 -14.54 6.89
CA LEU A 126 -32.06 -13.58 7.76
C LEU A 126 -30.77 -14.17 8.35
N VAL A 127 -30.80 -15.43 8.80
CA VAL A 127 -29.62 -16.13 9.33
C VAL A 127 -28.55 -16.28 8.23
N VAL A 128 -28.94 -16.68 7.02
CA VAL A 128 -28.01 -16.80 5.88
C VAL A 128 -27.43 -15.43 5.51
N LEU A 129 -28.26 -14.39 5.49
CA LEU A 129 -27.82 -13.01 5.22
C LEU A 129 -26.80 -12.54 6.26
N MET A 130 -27.09 -12.75 7.55
CA MET A 130 -26.17 -12.43 8.65
C MET A 130 -24.85 -13.19 8.53
N ALA A 131 -24.88 -14.47 8.19
CA ALA A 131 -23.67 -15.28 8.01
C ALA A 131 -22.81 -14.77 6.84
N GLY A 132 -23.44 -14.40 5.70
CA GLY A 132 -22.75 -13.80 4.56
C GLY A 132 -22.12 -12.44 4.92
N CYS A 133 -22.89 -11.57 5.58
CA CYS A 133 -22.39 -10.28 6.06
C CYS A 133 -21.25 -10.43 7.07
N TYR A 134 -21.33 -11.41 7.98
CA TYR A 134 -20.27 -11.70 8.93
C TYR A 134 -18.98 -12.15 8.23
N GLN A 135 -19.08 -13.02 7.22
CA GLN A 135 -17.90 -13.38 6.41
C GLN A 135 -17.29 -12.18 5.72
N ILE A 136 -18.09 -11.28 5.13
CA ILE A 136 -17.56 -10.06 4.50
C ILE A 136 -16.89 -9.14 5.54
N GLY A 137 -17.49 -9.02 6.73
CA GLY A 137 -17.02 -8.16 7.81
C GLY A 137 -15.81 -8.69 8.57
N ARG A 138 -15.52 -10.00 8.51
CA ARG A 138 -14.37 -10.64 9.16
C ARG A 138 -13.04 -10.36 8.43
N ARG A 139 -12.93 -9.22 7.75
CA ARG A 139 -11.67 -8.81 7.13
C ARG A 139 -10.61 -8.67 8.23
N PRO A 140 -9.44 -9.33 8.11
CA PRO A 140 -8.35 -9.09 9.05
C PRO A 140 -7.94 -7.62 8.95
N THR A 141 -8.17 -6.86 10.00
CA THR A 141 -7.63 -5.51 10.17
C THR A 141 -6.15 -5.62 10.57
N PRO A 142 -5.29 -4.69 10.14
CA PRO A 142 -3.87 -4.68 10.51
C PRO A 142 -3.67 -4.51 12.02
#